data_AF-A0A4R8GR61-F1
#
_entry.id   AF-A0A4R8GR61-F1
#
_cell.length_a   1.000
_cell.length_b   1.000
_cell.length_c   1.000
_cell.angle_alpha   90.00
_cell.angle_beta   90.00
_cell.angle_gamma   90.00
#
_symmetry.space_group_name_H-M   'P 1'
#
loop_
_entity.id
_entity.type
_entity.pdbx_description
1 polymer ?
#
loop_
_entity_poly.entity_id
_entity_poly.type
_entity_poly.pdbx_seq_one_letter_code
_entity_poly.pdbx_strand_id
1 'polypeptide(L)'
;MNLNKLIKGMLDKELEDIHIALPAKIQNYDPEKMRADIVILAKKELGEEEVEIPPVLEVPVSHFKAGPFIIRPPYNRGDVVQVLFNERAIDNLLASNRAESPEFNRKHSLDDATVIAGLKTERESSYPSDHQEDFLIYNRDTQEKAVLKKAGGAILKVDDLVVESSDIKLGSKDASEAIAFKSELNDLKKLVLSHTHPYNAILPNGQPTPMTTSATTSTKTDYPGTSKVVAE
;
A
#
# COMPACT_ATOMS: atom_id res chain seq x y z
N MET A 1 20.24 -2.04 -56.50
CA MET A 1 19.35 -1.79 -55.34
C MET A 1 18.60 -0.48 -55.62
N ASN A 2 17.27 -0.47 -55.57
CA ASN A 2 16.47 0.76 -55.82
C ASN A 2 16.66 1.71 -54.63
N LEU A 3 16.85 3.02 -54.87
CA LEU A 3 16.99 4.04 -53.81
C LEU A 3 15.85 3.96 -52.78
N ASN A 4 14.61 3.71 -53.23
CA ASN A 4 13.47 3.54 -52.34
C ASN A 4 13.62 2.34 -51.39
N LYS A 5 14.28 1.26 -51.86
CA LYS A 5 14.54 0.08 -51.03
C LYS A 5 15.64 0.35 -50.00
N LEU A 6 16.64 1.16 -50.36
CA LEU A 6 17.69 1.57 -49.42
C LEU A 6 17.13 2.47 -48.31
N ILE A 7 16.37 3.51 -48.67
CA ILE A 7 15.77 4.43 -47.69
C ILE A 7 14.85 3.69 -46.73
N LYS A 8 14.01 2.78 -47.24
CA LYS A 8 13.16 1.94 -46.39
C LYS A 8 13.98 1.10 -45.42
N GLY A 9 15.00 0.38 -45.91
CA GLY A 9 15.85 -0.43 -45.04
C GLY A 9 16.59 0.36 -43.97
N MET A 10 16.99 1.61 -44.25
CA MET A 10 17.59 2.50 -43.25
C MET A 10 16.56 2.95 -42.20
N LEU A 11 15.34 3.27 -42.63
CA LEU A 11 14.25 3.68 -41.73
C LEU A 11 13.80 2.52 -40.84
N ASP A 12 13.63 1.32 -41.40
CA ASP A 12 13.22 0.13 -40.66
C ASP A 12 14.25 -0.20 -39.57
N LYS A 13 15.54 -0.13 -39.91
CA LYS A 13 16.63 -0.34 -38.94
C LYS A 13 16.62 0.70 -37.81
N GLU A 14 16.41 1.98 -38.13
CA GLU A 14 16.35 3.02 -37.10
C GLU A 14 15.12 2.83 -36.20
N LEU A 15 13.99 2.39 -36.77
CA LEU A 15 12.78 2.10 -36.00
C LEU A 15 12.96 0.89 -35.07
N GLU A 16 13.73 -0.13 -35.46
CA GLU A 16 14.06 -1.28 -34.63
C GLU A 16 14.91 -0.91 -33.40
N ASP A 17 15.77 0.11 -33.51
CA ASP A 17 16.61 0.59 -32.41
C ASP A 17 15.88 1.63 -31.50
N ILE A 18 14.66 2.07 -31.85
CA ILE A 18 13.86 2.96 -30.99
C ILE A 18 13.10 2.15 -29.94
N HIS A 19 13.56 2.23 -28.70
CA HIS A 19 12.86 1.64 -27.56
C HIS A 19 11.86 2.62 -26.94
N ILE A 20 10.61 2.19 -26.80
CA ILE A 20 9.54 2.99 -26.18
C ILE A 20 9.15 2.37 -24.86
N ALA A 21 8.71 1.11 -24.89
CA ALA A 21 8.29 0.40 -23.69
C ALA A 21 8.43 -1.11 -23.90
N LEU A 22 9.00 -1.81 -22.92
CA LEU A 22 9.16 -3.27 -22.94
C LEU A 22 8.88 -3.87 -21.56
N PRO A 23 8.28 -5.06 -21.47
CA PRO A 23 8.22 -5.81 -20.23
C PRO A 23 9.62 -6.25 -19.78
N ALA A 24 9.87 -6.14 -18.47
CA ALA A 24 11.10 -6.58 -17.84
C ALA A 24 10.81 -7.35 -16.55
N LYS A 25 11.83 -8.00 -16.01
CA LYS A 25 11.80 -8.69 -14.74
C LYS A 25 12.75 -8.03 -13.74
N ILE A 26 12.28 -7.79 -12.53
CA ILE A 26 13.10 -7.26 -11.42
C ILE A 26 14.12 -8.33 -11.01
N GLN A 27 15.40 -7.96 -10.95
CA GLN A 27 16.48 -8.77 -10.38
C GLN A 27 16.78 -8.38 -8.94
N ASN A 28 16.76 -7.07 -8.68
CA ASN A 28 17.03 -6.47 -7.37
C ASN A 28 16.22 -5.17 -7.24
N TYR A 29 15.80 -4.82 -6.03
CA TYR A 29 15.01 -3.63 -5.76
C TYR A 29 15.43 -3.00 -4.43
N ASP A 30 15.81 -1.72 -4.48
CA ASP A 30 16.08 -0.88 -3.31
C ASP A 30 14.84 -0.01 -3.03
N PRO A 31 14.09 -0.31 -1.95
CA PRO A 31 12.85 0.38 -1.63
C PRO A 31 13.06 1.71 -0.89
N GLU A 32 14.29 2.05 -0.50
CA GLU A 32 14.65 3.36 0.06
C GLU A 32 14.99 4.35 -1.05
N LYS A 33 15.81 3.91 -2.02
CA LYS A 33 16.22 4.75 -3.16
C LYS A 33 15.22 4.77 -4.31
N MET A 34 14.24 3.85 -4.31
CA MET A 34 13.33 3.63 -5.42
C MET A 34 14.08 3.34 -6.72
N ARG A 35 14.98 2.34 -6.66
CA ARG A 35 15.84 1.90 -7.76
C ARG A 35 15.76 0.38 -7.92
N ALA A 36 15.79 -0.12 -9.15
CA ALA A 36 15.77 -1.54 -9.43
C ALA A 36 16.77 -1.91 -10.52
N ASP A 37 17.31 -3.12 -10.44
CA ASP A 37 18.03 -3.74 -11.54
C ASP A 37 17.04 -4.63 -12.28
N ILE A 38 16.98 -4.50 -13.61
CA ILE A 38 15.98 -5.17 -14.44
C ILE A 38 16.61 -5.96 -15.58
N VAL A 39 15.93 -7.00 -16.04
CA VAL A 39 16.27 -7.73 -17.27
C VAL A 39 15.06 -7.70 -18.19
N ILE A 40 15.25 -7.17 -19.39
CA ILE A 40 14.20 -7.06 -20.39
C ILE A 40 13.84 -8.47 -20.91
N LEU A 41 12.55 -8.74 -21.05
CA LEU A 41 12.06 -10.07 -21.46
C LEU A 41 12.12 -10.30 -22.97
N ALA A 42 12.13 -9.24 -23.77
CA ALA A 42 12.36 -9.32 -25.21
C ALA A 42 13.82 -9.64 -25.51
N LYS A 43 14.05 -10.46 -26.53
CA LYS A 43 15.39 -10.71 -27.06
C LYS A 43 15.69 -9.77 -28.21
N LYS A 44 16.98 -9.49 -28.43
CA LYS A 44 17.44 -8.71 -29.59
C LYS A 44 17.85 -9.67 -30.70
N GLU A 45 17.37 -9.45 -31.91
CA GLU A 45 17.85 -10.17 -33.09
C GLU A 45 19.20 -9.57 -33.54
N LEU A 46 20.23 -10.40 -33.61
CA LEU A 46 21.55 -10.05 -34.12
C LEU A 46 21.89 -10.97 -35.31
N GLY A 47 21.43 -10.59 -36.50
CA GLY A 47 21.54 -11.44 -37.69
C GLY A 47 20.55 -12.61 -37.62
N GLU A 48 21.04 -13.85 -37.54
CA GLU A 48 20.21 -15.05 -37.42
C GLU A 48 20.06 -15.53 -35.96
N GLU A 49 20.71 -14.86 -35.00
CA GLU A 49 20.70 -15.26 -33.59
C GLU A 49 19.86 -14.32 -32.74
N GLU A 50 19.05 -14.88 -31.84
CA GLU A 50 18.38 -14.11 -30.78
C GLU A 50 19.28 -14.06 -29.54
N VAL A 51 19.68 -12.85 -29.13
CA VAL A 51 20.55 -12.61 -27.99
C VAL A 51 19.76 -11.98 -26.84
N GLU A 52 20.07 -12.40 -25.61
CA GLU A 52 19.51 -11.79 -24.41
C GLU A 52 20.05 -10.37 -24.21
N ILE A 53 19.17 -9.47 -23.80
CA ILE A 53 19.55 -8.10 -23.47
C ILE A 53 20.20 -8.10 -22.07
N PRO A 54 21.39 -7.49 -21.90
CA PRO A 54 22.03 -7.39 -20.59
C PRO A 54 21.13 -6.69 -19.56
N PRO A 55 21.32 -6.97 -18.25
CA PRO A 55 20.61 -6.26 -17.20
C PRO A 55 20.86 -4.74 -17.26
N VAL A 56 19.80 -3.96 -17.07
CA VAL A 56 19.89 -2.50 -16.88
C VAL A 56 19.88 -2.23 -15.38
N LEU A 57 20.87 -1.46 -14.91
CA LEU A 57 21.12 -1.24 -13.48
C LEU A 57 20.56 0.10 -13.01
N GLU A 58 20.26 0.20 -11.72
CA GLU A 58 19.84 1.44 -11.05
C GLU A 58 18.68 2.18 -11.76
N VAL A 59 17.72 1.42 -12.28
CA VAL A 59 16.55 1.97 -12.98
C VAL A 59 15.59 2.60 -11.99
N PRO A 60 15.16 3.86 -12.17
CA PRO A 60 14.14 4.49 -11.31
C PRO A 60 12.81 3.74 -11.36
N VAL A 61 12.20 3.58 -10.19
CA VAL A 61 10.89 2.96 -10.03
C VAL A 61 9.83 4.02 -9.77
N SER A 62 8.88 4.14 -10.70
CA SER A 62 7.72 5.02 -10.54
C SER A 62 6.82 4.54 -9.41
N HIS A 63 6.25 5.49 -8.69
CA HIS A 63 5.35 5.26 -7.58
C HIS A 63 4.41 6.46 -7.41
N PHE A 64 3.30 6.27 -6.70
CA PHE A 64 2.48 7.42 -6.35
C PHE A 64 3.29 8.32 -5.43
N LYS A 65 3.48 9.58 -5.85
CA LYS A 65 4.14 10.63 -5.08
C LYS A 65 3.39 11.93 -5.32
N ALA A 66 2.79 12.47 -4.27
CA ALA A 66 2.06 13.74 -4.31
C ALA A 66 2.40 14.55 -3.07
N GLY A 67 3.26 15.56 -3.24
CA GLY A 67 3.80 16.33 -2.10
C GLY A 67 4.51 15.38 -1.10
N PRO A 68 4.13 15.38 0.19
CA PRO A 68 4.75 14.53 1.21
C PRO A 68 4.23 13.07 1.20
N PHE A 69 3.23 12.75 0.39
CA PHE A 69 2.58 11.43 0.40
C PHE A 69 3.18 10.52 -0.67
N ILE A 70 3.42 9.25 -0.29
CA ILE A 70 3.88 8.20 -1.19
C ILE A 70 3.05 6.92 -1.04
N ILE A 71 2.89 6.17 -2.13
CA ILE A 71 2.49 4.74 -2.09
C ILE A 71 3.62 3.96 -2.75
N ARG A 72 4.38 3.23 -1.95
CA ARG A 72 5.56 2.47 -2.40
C ARG A 72 5.18 1.02 -2.75
N PRO A 73 5.42 0.56 -3.99
CA PRO A 73 5.24 -0.85 -4.35
C PRO A 73 6.37 -1.72 -3.76
N PRO A 74 6.06 -2.84 -3.07
CA PRO A 74 7.07 -3.73 -2.48
C PRO A 74 7.51 -4.80 -3.48
N TYR A 75 8.24 -4.43 -4.54
CA TYR A 75 8.70 -5.39 -5.56
C TYR A 75 9.71 -6.41 -5.01
N ASN A 76 9.68 -7.61 -5.57
CA ASN A 76 10.62 -8.68 -5.30
C ASN A 76 11.32 -9.16 -6.58
N ARG A 77 12.43 -9.88 -6.41
CA ARG A 77 13.10 -10.56 -7.52
C ARG A 77 12.12 -11.50 -8.21
N GLY A 78 12.01 -11.37 -9.54
CA GLY A 78 11.12 -12.18 -10.36
C GLY A 78 9.84 -11.49 -10.79
N ASP A 79 9.46 -10.38 -10.13
CA ASP A 79 8.28 -9.60 -10.50
C ASP A 79 8.42 -9.05 -11.92
N VAL A 80 7.34 -9.16 -12.69
CA VAL A 80 7.29 -8.65 -14.07
C VAL A 80 6.70 -7.26 -14.04
N VAL A 81 7.39 -6.34 -14.72
CA VAL A 81 7.06 -4.92 -14.73
C VAL A 81 7.06 -4.38 -16.16
N GLN A 82 6.26 -3.35 -16.39
CA GLN A 82 6.34 -2.54 -17.59
C GLN A 82 7.44 -1.48 -17.39
N VAL A 83 8.33 -1.39 -18.36
CA VAL A 83 9.39 -0.39 -18.40
C VAL A 83 9.13 0.56 -19.57
N LEU A 84 9.35 1.85 -19.33
CA LEU A 84 9.35 2.92 -20.33
C LEU A 84 10.78 3.36 -20.56
N PHE A 85 11.15 3.66 -21.80
CA PHE A 85 12.44 4.26 -22.13
C PHE A 85 12.23 5.73 -22.50
N ASN A 86 12.95 6.61 -21.82
CA ASN A 86 12.78 8.04 -21.98
C ASN A 86 13.42 8.52 -23.30
N GLU A 87 12.88 9.61 -23.85
CA GLU A 87 13.41 10.20 -25.09
C GLU A 87 14.88 10.62 -24.93
N ARG A 88 15.29 10.99 -23.71
CA ARG A 88 16.61 11.53 -23.38
C ARG A 88 17.11 10.98 -22.05
N ALA A 89 18.40 11.13 -21.82
CA ALA A 89 19.02 10.81 -20.54
C ALA A 89 18.38 11.59 -19.38
N ILE A 90 18.02 10.86 -18.33
CA ILE A 90 17.26 11.37 -17.18
C ILE A 90 18.12 11.51 -15.91
N ASP A 91 19.35 11.00 -15.91
CA ASP A 91 20.22 10.93 -14.73
C ASP A 91 20.38 12.29 -14.04
N ASN A 92 20.83 13.30 -14.79
CA ASN A 92 21.03 14.65 -14.26
C ASN A 92 19.73 15.34 -13.89
N LEU A 93 18.65 15.11 -14.65
CA LEU A 93 17.34 15.67 -14.34
C LEU A 93 16.81 15.17 -12.99
N LEU A 94 16.97 13.88 -12.73
CA LEU A 94 16.56 13.26 -11.47
C LEU A 94 17.50 13.62 -10.30
N ALA A 95 18.80 13.81 -10.57
CA ALA A 95 19.78 14.19 -9.57
C ALA A 95 19.67 15.66 -9.16
N SER A 96 19.53 16.57 -10.13
CA SER A 96 19.54 18.02 -9.87
C SER A 96 18.16 18.60 -9.57
N ASN A 97 17.09 17.90 -10.00
CA ASN A 97 15.71 18.38 -9.93
C ASN A 97 15.53 19.76 -10.61
N ARG A 98 16.24 20.00 -11.71
CA ARG A 98 16.22 21.25 -12.49
C ARG A 98 16.10 20.96 -13.99
N ALA A 99 15.67 21.97 -14.73
CA ALA A 99 15.68 21.93 -16.19
C ALA A 99 17.13 22.08 -16.67
N GLU A 100 17.69 20.99 -17.21
CA GLU A 100 19.06 20.92 -17.69
C GLU A 100 19.13 20.19 -19.03
N SER A 101 20.20 20.43 -19.80
CA SER A 101 20.45 19.66 -21.01
C SER A 101 20.90 18.25 -20.64
N PRO A 102 20.42 17.20 -21.34
CA PRO A 102 20.91 15.85 -21.15
C PRO A 102 22.43 15.78 -21.36
N GLU A 103 23.13 15.05 -20.50
CA GLU A 103 24.58 14.85 -20.63
C GLU A 103 24.93 14.01 -21.85
N PHE A 104 24.08 13.02 -22.14
CA PHE A 104 24.25 12.11 -23.26
C PHE A 104 23.27 12.44 -24.39
N ASN A 105 23.76 12.38 -25.62
CA ASN A 105 22.95 12.58 -26.84
C ASN A 105 22.14 11.34 -27.26
N ARG A 106 22.19 10.26 -26.47
CA ARG A 106 21.40 9.05 -26.69
C ARG A 106 19.90 9.37 -26.63
N LYS A 107 19.11 8.63 -27.41
CA LYS A 107 17.67 8.76 -27.47
C LYS A 107 17.05 7.38 -27.39
N HIS A 108 15.94 7.24 -26.67
CA HIS A 108 15.20 5.96 -26.59
C HIS A 108 16.11 4.79 -26.20
N SER A 109 17.10 5.06 -25.34
CA SER A 109 18.10 4.07 -24.95
C SER A 109 17.55 3.16 -23.85
N LEU A 110 18.01 1.90 -23.85
CA LEU A 110 17.73 0.96 -22.76
C LEU A 110 18.25 1.46 -21.40
N ASP A 111 19.30 2.28 -21.39
CA ASP A 111 19.88 2.86 -20.18
C ASP A 111 18.95 3.89 -19.52
N ASP A 112 18.11 4.57 -20.32
CA ASP A 112 17.22 5.63 -19.85
C ASP A 112 15.84 5.05 -19.49
N ALA A 113 15.85 3.89 -18.86
CA ALA A 113 14.66 3.15 -18.46
C ALA A 113 13.99 3.76 -17.21
N THR A 114 12.69 3.56 -17.09
CA THR A 114 11.90 3.80 -15.87
C THR A 114 10.88 2.68 -15.71
N VAL A 115 10.84 2.03 -14.54
CA VAL A 115 9.78 1.07 -14.21
C VAL A 115 8.50 1.85 -13.93
N ILE A 116 7.42 1.56 -14.65
CA ILE A 116 6.16 2.32 -14.51
C ILE A 116 5.05 1.59 -13.77
N ALA A 117 4.97 0.26 -13.88
CA ALA A 117 3.92 -0.53 -13.25
C ALA A 117 4.29 -2.01 -13.19
N GLY A 118 3.72 -2.75 -12.23
CA GLY A 118 3.69 -4.21 -12.24
C GLY A 118 2.73 -4.74 -13.31
N LEU A 119 3.08 -5.85 -13.95
CA LEU A 119 2.24 -6.53 -14.93
C LEU A 119 1.86 -7.91 -14.40
N LYS A 120 0.55 -8.23 -14.47
CA LYS A 120 0.10 -9.60 -14.24
C LYS A 120 0.53 -10.47 -15.42
N THR A 121 1.11 -11.62 -15.13
CA THR A 121 1.37 -12.62 -16.18
C THR A 121 0.29 -13.71 -16.20
N GLU A 122 0.15 -14.40 -17.32
CA GLU A 122 -0.76 -15.55 -17.43
C GLU A 122 -0.34 -16.76 -16.60
N ARG A 123 0.92 -16.78 -16.13
CA ARG A 123 1.42 -17.84 -15.23
C ARG A 123 1.03 -17.60 -13.77
N GLU A 124 0.68 -16.37 -13.42
CA GLU A 124 0.26 -16.03 -12.07
C GLU A 124 -1.21 -16.44 -11.85
N SER A 125 -1.51 -16.85 -10.62
CA SER A 125 -2.87 -17.16 -10.19
C SER A 125 -3.82 -15.99 -10.43
N SER A 126 -5.09 -16.30 -10.64
CA SER A 126 -6.14 -15.29 -10.68
C SER A 126 -6.16 -14.46 -9.40
N TYR A 127 -6.53 -13.19 -9.54
CA TYR A 127 -6.81 -12.32 -8.41
C TYR A 127 -8.10 -12.74 -7.70
N PRO A 128 -8.33 -12.29 -6.45
CA PRO A 128 -9.50 -12.66 -5.67
C PRO A 128 -10.81 -12.37 -6.41
N SER A 129 -11.78 -13.29 -6.31
CA SER A 129 -13.10 -13.15 -6.90
C SER A 129 -14.07 -12.35 -6.04
N ASP A 130 -13.71 -12.02 -4.80
CA ASP A 130 -14.47 -11.09 -3.96
C ASP A 130 -14.07 -9.64 -4.23
N HIS A 131 -14.95 -8.69 -3.89
CA HIS A 131 -14.66 -7.25 -3.99
C HIS A 131 -14.34 -6.72 -5.40
N GLN A 132 -14.84 -7.34 -6.46
CA GLN A 132 -14.55 -6.96 -7.86
C GLN A 132 -14.97 -5.53 -8.23
N GLU A 133 -15.98 -4.98 -7.55
CA GLU A 133 -16.50 -3.61 -7.78
C GLU A 133 -15.97 -2.59 -6.78
N ASP A 134 -15.10 -3.01 -5.86
CA ASP A 134 -14.59 -2.21 -4.75
C ASP A 134 -13.13 -1.81 -5.00
N PHE A 135 -12.63 -0.80 -4.27
CA PHE A 135 -11.21 -0.48 -4.28
C PHE A 135 -10.47 -1.44 -3.33
N LEU A 136 -9.55 -2.24 -3.88
CA LEU A 136 -8.87 -3.33 -3.18
C LEU A 136 -7.35 -3.12 -3.16
N ILE A 137 -6.77 -3.16 -1.95
CA ILE A 137 -5.34 -3.37 -1.72
C ILE A 137 -5.19 -4.77 -1.12
N TYR A 138 -4.42 -5.62 -1.78
CA TYR A 138 -4.41 -7.06 -1.50
C TYR A 138 -2.99 -7.62 -1.47
N ASN A 139 -2.68 -8.39 -0.42
CA ASN A 139 -1.49 -9.22 -0.37
C ASN A 139 -1.82 -10.60 -0.96
N ARG A 140 -1.17 -10.98 -2.06
CA ARG A 140 -1.42 -12.24 -2.77
C ARG A 140 -0.95 -13.47 -1.98
N ASP A 141 0.04 -13.29 -1.12
CA ASP A 141 0.70 -14.38 -0.40
C ASP A 141 -0.06 -14.69 0.90
N THR A 142 -0.45 -13.66 1.67
CA THR A 142 -1.17 -13.82 2.94
C THR A 142 -2.70 -13.75 2.79
N GLN A 143 -3.19 -13.31 1.63
CA GLN A 143 -4.60 -13.06 1.34
C GLN A 143 -5.26 -11.94 2.16
N GLU A 144 -4.47 -11.17 2.90
CA GLU A 144 -4.91 -10.00 3.65
C GLU A 144 -5.28 -8.85 2.73
N LYS A 145 -6.24 -8.02 3.15
CA LYS A 145 -6.79 -6.97 2.30
C LYS A 145 -7.31 -5.76 3.05
N ALA A 146 -7.15 -4.60 2.42
CA ALA A 146 -7.88 -3.37 2.73
C ALA A 146 -8.84 -3.08 1.57
N VAL A 147 -10.12 -2.84 1.88
CA VAL A 147 -11.19 -2.66 0.90
C VAL A 147 -12.00 -1.42 1.21
N LEU A 148 -12.19 -0.54 0.23
CA LEU A 148 -13.21 0.50 0.27
C LEU A 148 -14.35 0.12 -0.67
N LYS A 149 -15.55 -0.08 -0.10
CA LYS A 149 -16.69 -0.60 -0.85
C LYS A 149 -17.38 0.48 -1.65
N LYS A 150 -17.74 0.18 -2.89
CA LYS A 150 -18.57 1.05 -3.74
C LYS A 150 -19.94 1.34 -3.11
N ALA A 151 -20.53 0.33 -2.47
CA ALA A 151 -21.80 0.44 -1.74
C ALA A 151 -21.68 1.21 -0.41
N GLY A 152 -20.48 1.64 -0.03
CA GLY A 152 -20.18 2.25 1.26
C GLY A 152 -19.66 1.24 2.28
N GLY A 153 -18.82 1.75 3.20
CA GLY A 153 -18.12 0.95 4.20
C GLY A 153 -16.69 0.58 3.78
N ALA A 154 -15.93 0.11 4.76
CA ALA A 154 -14.55 -0.32 4.59
C ALA A 154 -14.31 -1.65 5.33
N ILE A 155 -13.41 -2.47 4.81
CA ILE A 155 -12.95 -3.70 5.47
C ILE A 155 -11.43 -3.64 5.54
N LEU A 156 -10.89 -3.92 6.73
CA LEU A 156 -9.50 -4.29 6.90
C LEU A 156 -9.48 -5.73 7.44
N LYS A 157 -9.08 -6.68 6.58
CA LYS A 157 -8.98 -8.09 6.92
C LYS A 157 -7.50 -8.46 6.99
N VAL A 158 -7.00 -8.61 8.20
CA VAL A 158 -5.62 -8.95 8.56
C VAL A 158 -5.65 -9.94 9.73
N ASP A 159 -4.63 -10.77 9.86
CA ASP A 159 -4.54 -11.73 10.98
C ASP A 159 -4.11 -11.02 12.27
N ASP A 160 -3.19 -10.04 12.17
CA ASP A 160 -2.77 -9.18 13.27
C ASP A 160 -2.93 -7.70 12.88
N LEU A 161 -3.59 -6.93 13.75
CA LEU A 161 -3.80 -5.49 13.56
C LEU A 161 -3.15 -4.72 14.72
N VAL A 162 -1.95 -4.23 14.49
CA VAL A 162 -1.24 -3.34 15.41
C VAL A 162 -1.54 -1.89 15.03
N VAL A 163 -2.04 -1.10 15.99
CA VAL A 163 -2.30 0.34 15.82
C VAL A 163 -1.46 1.12 16.82
N GLU A 164 -0.38 1.72 16.34
CA GLU A 164 0.47 2.61 17.13
C GLU A 164 -0.05 4.06 17.00
N SER A 165 -0.69 4.55 18.05
CA SER A 165 -1.20 5.92 18.12
C SER A 165 -1.23 6.40 19.57
N SER A 166 -1.13 7.71 19.79
CA SER A 166 -1.38 8.30 21.11
C SER A 166 -2.84 8.14 21.53
N ASP A 167 -3.78 8.19 20.57
CA ASP A 167 -5.21 8.05 20.79
C ASP A 167 -5.86 7.27 19.63
N ILE A 168 -6.84 6.42 19.95
CA ILE A 168 -7.68 5.74 18.96
C ILE A 168 -9.14 6.13 19.23
N LYS A 169 -9.77 6.78 18.25
CA LYS A 169 -11.19 7.17 18.31
C LYS A 169 -12.01 6.22 17.44
N LEU A 170 -12.98 5.54 18.04
CA LEU A 170 -13.87 4.60 17.36
C LEU A 170 -15.30 5.14 17.35
N GLY A 171 -15.74 5.67 16.20
CA GLY A 171 -17.04 6.34 16.03
C GLY A 171 -16.92 7.63 15.22
N SER A 172 -17.84 8.58 15.40
CA SER A 172 -17.69 9.93 14.83
C SER A 172 -16.51 10.68 15.49
N LYS A 173 -16.08 11.80 14.90
CA LYS A 173 -15.03 12.68 15.46
C LYS A 173 -15.28 13.08 16.92
N ASP A 174 -16.56 13.08 17.32
CA ASP A 174 -17.07 13.48 18.64
C ASP A 174 -17.47 12.27 19.51
N ALA A 175 -17.15 11.04 19.11
CA ALA A 175 -17.46 9.85 19.91
C ALA A 175 -16.65 9.85 21.22
N SER A 176 -17.35 9.87 22.34
CA SER A 176 -16.78 9.83 23.69
C SER A 176 -16.54 8.41 24.21
N GLU A 177 -17.04 7.38 23.54
CA GLU A 177 -16.88 5.97 23.91
C GLU A 177 -16.67 5.12 22.65
N ALA A 178 -15.77 4.13 22.76
CA ALA A 178 -15.56 3.16 21.71
C ALA A 178 -16.80 2.27 21.52
N ILE A 179 -17.32 2.19 20.29
CA ILE A 179 -18.40 1.27 19.89
C ILE A 179 -17.86 -0.17 19.78
N ALA A 180 -17.19 -0.67 20.82
CA ALA A 180 -16.61 -2.02 20.80
C ALA A 180 -17.40 -3.03 21.61
N PHE A 181 -18.23 -2.61 22.56
CA PHE A 181 -18.90 -3.55 23.46
C PHE A 181 -20.32 -3.13 23.83
N LYS A 182 -21.07 -2.49 22.93
CA LYS A 182 -22.42 -2.02 23.32
C LYS A 182 -23.30 -3.18 23.80
N SER A 183 -23.19 -4.35 23.19
CA SER A 183 -23.86 -5.59 23.62
C SER A 183 -23.37 -6.07 24.98
N GLU A 184 -22.07 -6.30 25.14
CA GLU A 184 -21.48 -6.86 26.36
C GLU A 184 -21.59 -5.87 27.54
N LEU A 185 -21.51 -4.57 27.28
CA LEU A 185 -21.76 -3.51 28.26
C LEU A 185 -23.23 -3.47 28.68
N ASN A 186 -24.16 -3.68 27.74
CA ASN A 186 -25.58 -3.77 28.08
C ASN A 186 -25.87 -5.04 28.90
N ASP A 187 -25.20 -6.16 28.58
CA ASP A 187 -25.32 -7.41 29.34
C ASP A 187 -24.73 -7.26 30.75
N LEU A 188 -23.56 -6.60 30.89
CA LEU A 188 -22.98 -6.28 32.19
C LEU A 188 -23.87 -5.32 32.99
N LYS A 189 -24.40 -4.25 32.36
CA LYS A 189 -25.36 -3.34 33.00
C LYS A 189 -26.57 -4.10 33.50
N LYS A 190 -27.11 -5.04 32.72
CA LYS A 190 -28.26 -5.86 33.10
C LYS A 190 -27.94 -6.78 34.27
N LEU A 191 -26.78 -7.44 34.28
CA LEU A 191 -26.30 -8.28 35.38
C LEU A 191 -26.18 -7.49 36.69
N VAL A 192 -25.52 -6.32 36.65
CA VAL A 192 -25.33 -5.46 37.82
C VAL A 192 -26.65 -4.84 38.28
N LEU A 193 -27.58 -4.49 37.39
CA LEU A 193 -28.87 -3.92 37.82
C LEU A 193 -29.84 -4.98 38.36
N SER A 194 -29.67 -6.25 38.01
CA SER A 194 -30.56 -7.33 38.42
C SER A 194 -30.06 -8.14 39.62
N HIS A 195 -28.84 -7.89 40.12
CA HIS A 195 -28.35 -8.60 41.30
C HIS A 195 -29.11 -8.20 42.58
N THR A 196 -29.21 -9.14 43.51
CA THR A 196 -29.80 -8.94 44.83
C THR A 196 -28.86 -9.51 45.89
N HIS A 197 -28.87 -8.94 47.09
CA HIS A 197 -28.10 -9.46 48.22
C HIS A 197 -28.97 -10.37 49.10
N PRO A 198 -28.39 -11.45 49.67
CA PRO A 198 -29.09 -12.28 50.63
C PRO A 198 -29.44 -11.47 51.88
N TYR A 199 -30.71 -11.48 52.24
CA TYR A 199 -31.23 -10.83 53.43
C TYR A 199 -31.03 -11.73 54.66
N ASN A 200 -30.45 -11.19 55.74
CA ASN A 200 -30.30 -11.91 57.00
C ASN A 200 -31.48 -11.56 57.92
N ALA A 201 -32.36 -12.54 58.16
CA ALA A 201 -33.72 -12.37 58.66
C ALA A 201 -33.85 -12.16 60.19
N ILE A 202 -33.11 -11.22 60.77
CA ILE A 202 -33.18 -10.90 62.21
C ILE A 202 -34.08 -9.67 62.51
N LEU A 203 -34.62 -8.97 61.51
CA LEU A 203 -35.54 -7.83 61.73
C LEU A 203 -36.84 -7.97 60.92
N PRO A 204 -38.02 -7.56 61.42
CA PRO A 204 -39.27 -7.66 60.66
C PRO A 204 -39.41 -6.47 59.69
N ASN A 205 -39.79 -6.75 58.44
CA ASN A 205 -40.21 -5.80 57.38
C ASN A 205 -39.15 -5.07 56.51
N GLY A 206 -38.15 -5.76 55.97
CA GLY A 206 -37.34 -5.24 54.84
C GLY A 206 -37.45 -6.12 53.60
N GLN A 207 -38.00 -5.61 52.49
CA GLN A 207 -37.91 -6.26 51.17
C GLN A 207 -36.48 -6.05 50.59
N PRO A 208 -35.92 -7.01 49.83
CA PRO A 208 -34.62 -6.82 49.18
C PRO A 208 -34.68 -5.65 48.19
N THR A 209 -33.80 -4.66 48.36
CA THR A 209 -33.73 -3.47 47.50
C THR A 209 -32.76 -3.67 46.35
N PRO A 210 -33.17 -3.48 45.09
CA PRO A 210 -32.25 -3.32 43.96
C PRO A 210 -31.33 -2.12 44.18
N MET A 211 -30.13 -2.13 43.61
CA MET A 211 -29.32 -0.91 43.53
C MET A 211 -30.07 0.15 42.73
N THR A 212 -30.32 1.32 43.32
CA THR A 212 -30.91 2.46 42.62
C THR A 212 -29.85 3.18 41.81
N THR A 213 -30.18 3.56 40.57
CA THR A 213 -29.29 4.32 39.68
C THR A 213 -29.16 5.75 40.18
N SER A 214 -28.18 6.01 41.05
CA SER A 214 -27.68 7.37 41.25
C SER A 214 -26.71 7.67 40.12
N ALA A 215 -27.22 8.19 38.99
CA ALA A 215 -26.37 8.80 37.98
C ALA A 215 -25.80 10.09 38.56
N THR A 216 -24.69 10.00 39.28
CA THR A 216 -23.87 11.17 39.59
C THR A 216 -23.13 11.51 38.30
N THR A 217 -23.59 12.55 37.61
CA THR A 217 -22.78 13.22 36.59
C THR A 217 -21.53 13.74 37.30
N SER A 218 -20.44 12.98 37.30
CA SER A 218 -19.16 13.48 37.74
C SER A 218 -18.68 14.46 36.69
N THR A 219 -18.95 15.75 36.90
CA THR A 219 -18.17 16.79 36.25
C THR A 219 -16.72 16.58 36.69
N LYS A 220 -15.85 16.34 35.70
CA LYS A 220 -14.41 16.21 35.89
C LYS A 220 -13.92 17.49 36.58
N THR A 221 -13.63 17.40 37.87
CA THR A 221 -12.86 18.42 38.57
C THR A 221 -11.40 18.04 38.38
N ASP A 222 -10.66 18.87 37.64
CA ASP A 222 -9.22 18.79 37.58
C ASP A 222 -8.65 18.83 38.99
N TYR A 223 -7.95 17.76 39.38
CA TYR A 223 -7.04 17.79 40.51
C TYR A 223 -5.61 17.59 40.01
N PRO A 224 -4.66 18.46 40.40
CA PRO A 224 -3.28 18.37 40.00
C PRO A 224 -2.59 17.28 40.82
N GLY A 225 -2.12 16.24 40.15
CA GLY A 225 -1.52 15.10 40.84
C GLY A 225 -0.78 14.22 39.87
N THR A 226 0.50 14.51 39.72
CA THR A 226 1.52 13.70 39.05
C THR A 226 1.45 12.22 39.42
N SER A 227 1.43 11.34 38.43
CA SER A 227 2.05 10.02 38.54
C SER A 227 2.76 9.69 37.23
N LYS A 228 4.08 9.88 37.26
CA LYS A 228 5.04 9.28 36.33
C LYS A 228 4.82 7.77 36.32
N VAL A 229 4.67 7.17 35.14
CA VAL A 229 4.99 5.76 34.95
C VAL A 229 6.36 5.73 34.31
N VAL A 230 7.33 5.28 35.10
CA VAL A 230 8.69 4.98 34.68
C VAL A 230 8.63 3.64 33.93
N ALA A 231 9.10 3.63 32.69
CA ALA A 231 9.44 2.41 31.98
C ALA A 231 10.84 1.98 32.39
N GLU A 232 10.99 0.70 32.75
CA GLU A 232 12.24 -0.02 32.45
C GLU A 232 12.21 -0.45 30.98
#